data_AF-A0A9D7GQU1-F1
#
_entry.id   AF-A0A9D7GQU1-F1
#
_cell.length_a   1.000
_cell.length_b   1.000
_cell.length_c   1.000
_cell.angle_alpha   90.00
_cell.angle_beta   90.00
_cell.angle_gamma   90.00
#
_symmetry.space_group_name_H-M   'P 1'
#
loop_
_entity.id
_entity.type
_entity.pdbx_description
1 polymer ?
#
loop_
_entity_poly.entity_id
_entity_poly.type
_entity_poly.pdbx_seq_one_letter_code
_entity_poly.pdbx_strand_id
1 'polypeptide(L)' 'MTEILFIVDESPEGGYTAHAVEASITTEADTLAELREMVRYAVRCHFDEDNAHRPKAIRLHLVHDEVIAA' A
#
# COMPACT_ATOMS: atom_id res chain seq x y z
N MET A 1 5.85 -14.15 -12.24
CA MET A 1 5.76 -12.68 -12.07
C MET A 1 5.43 -12.46 -10.60
N THR A 2 6.18 -11.63 -9.89
CA THR A 2 6.00 -11.40 -8.44
C THR A 2 5.12 -10.17 -8.21
N GLU A 3 4.21 -10.27 -7.26
CA GLU A 3 3.31 -9.21 -6.83
C GLU A 3 3.62 -8.86 -5.38
N ILE A 4 3.36 -7.62 -4.98
CA ILE A 4 3.38 -7.21 -3.57
C ILE A 4 1.99 -6.75 -3.16
N LEU A 5 1.49 -7.30 -2.06
CA LEU A 5 0.19 -6.96 -1.49
C LEU A 5 0.34 -5.86 -0.45
N PHE A 6 -0.44 -4.80 -0.62
CA PHE A 6 -0.67 -3.78 0.40
C PHE A 6 -2.11 -3.88 0.90
N ILE A 7 -2.28 -3.90 2.22
CA ILE A 7 -3.58 -3.62 2.85
C ILE A 7 -3.71 -2.11 2.96
N VAL A 8 -4.85 -1.58 2.53
CA VAL A 8 -5.12 -0.15 2.59
C VAL A 8 -6.27 0.10 3.55
N ASP A 9 -5.99 0.90 4.57
CA ASP A 9 -6.93 1.35 5.58
C ASP A 9 -7.29 2.82 5.31
N GLU A 10 -8.58 3.14 5.35
CA GLU A 10 -9.06 4.52 5.31
C GLU A 10 -9.22 5.03 6.75
N SER A 11 -8.61 6.18 7.04
CA SER A 11 -8.71 6.79 8.36
C SER A 11 -10.10 7.39 8.57
N PRO A 12 -10.70 7.28 9.77
CA PRO A 12 -11.95 7.97 10.11
C PRO A 12 -11.86 9.49 9.96
N GLU A 13 -10.65 10.05 10.06
CA GLU A 13 -10.38 11.49 9.92
C GLU A 13 -10.10 11.90 8.46
N GLY A 14 -10.16 10.93 7.53
CA GLY A 14 -9.80 11.09 6.13
C GLY A 14 -8.37 10.67 5.82
N GLY A 15 -8.10 10.40 4.54
CA GLY A 15 -6.82 9.90 4.07
C GLY A 15 -6.70 8.37 4.14
N TYR A 16 -5.56 7.87 3.68
CA TYR A 16 -5.30 6.45 3.50
C TYR A 16 -3.93 6.08 4.02
N THR A 17 -3.85 4.90 4.63
CA THR A 17 -2.59 4.25 4.99
C THR A 17 -2.50 2.92 4.27
N ALA A 18 -1.33 2.60 3.71
CA ALA A 18 -1.06 1.34 3.03
C ALA A 18 0.12 0.61 3.69
N HIS A 19 -0.08 -0.65 4.02
CA HIS A 19 0.90 -1.52 4.66
C HIS A 19 1.17 -2.75 3.81
N ALA A 20 2.43 -2.99 3.45
CA ALA A 20 2.82 -4.20 2.74
C ALA A 20 2.78 -5.43 3.68
N VAL A 21 2.24 -6.55 3.19
CA VAL A 21 2.12 -7.79 3.99
C VAL A 21 3.45 -8.53 4.07
N GLU A 22 4.20 -8.55 2.97
CA GLU A 22 5.43 -9.37 2.82
C GLU A 22 6.71 -8.53 2.92
N ALA A 23 6.59 -7.22 3.15
CA ALA A 23 7.71 -6.29 3.24
C ALA A 23 7.44 -5.22 4.29
N SER A 24 8.49 -4.72 4.93
CA SER A 24 8.39 -3.62 5.90
C SER A 24 8.26 -2.27 5.18
N ILE A 25 7.17 -2.10 4.43
CA ILE A 25 6.85 -0.87 3.70
C ILE A 25 5.50 -0.34 4.19
N THR A 26 5.50 0.90 4.65
CA THR A 26 4.30 1.64 5.05
C THR A 26 4.32 2.99 4.35
N THR A 27 3.16 3.41 3.84
CA THR A 27 2.98 4.73 3.22
C THR A 27 1.61 5.28 3.57
N GLU A 28 1.49 6.60 3.65
CA GLU A 28 0.22 7.29 3.88
C GLU A 28 0.04 8.44 2.89
N ALA A 29 -1.19 8.83 2.62
CA ALA A 29 -1.52 9.99 1.80
C ALA A 29 -2.97 10.45 2.03
N ASP A 30 -3.25 11.72 1.71
CA ASP A 30 -4.59 12.30 1.86
C ASP A 30 -5.57 11.78 0.81
N THR A 31 -5.07 11.35 -0.35
CA THR A 31 -5.89 10.84 -1.44
C THR A 31 -5.38 9.49 -1.96
N LEU A 32 -6.30 8.67 -2.50
CA LEU A 32 -5.93 7.40 -3.11
C LEU A 32 -4.99 7.57 -4.32
N ALA A 33 -5.07 8.70 -5.02
CA ALA A 33 -4.19 9.02 -6.14
C ALA A 33 -2.75 9.21 -5.64
N GLU A 34 -2.55 10.02 -4.60
CA GLU A 34 -1.24 10.23 -3.96
C GLU A 34 -0.71 8.95 -3.32
N LEU A 35 -1.58 8.17 -2.67
CA LEU A 35 -1.19 6.89 -2.07
C LEU A 35 -0.58 5.96 -3.12
N ARG A 36 -1.17 5.88 -4.32
CA ARG A 36 -0.64 5.06 -5.42
C ARG A 36 0.76 5.51 -5.84
N GLU A 37 1.02 6.82 -5.89
CA GLU A 37 2.36 7.33 -6.20
C GLU A 37 3.35 7.04 -5.07
N MET A 38 2.95 7.25 -3.82
CA MET A 38 3.78 6.98 -2.64
C MET A 38 4.13 5.50 -2.52
N VAL A 39 3.19 4.60 -2.73
CA VAL A 39 3.43 3.15 -2.72
C VAL A 39 4.43 2.75 -3.82
N ARG A 40 4.27 3.26 -5.06
CA ARG A 40 5.23 2.99 -6.14
C ARG A 40 6.63 3.50 -5.80
N TYR A 41 6.72 4.71 -5.23
CA TYR A 41 7.98 5.28 -4.78
C TYR A 41 8.63 4.42 -3.69
N ALA A 42 7.86 4.03 -2.68
CA ALA A 42 8.35 3.24 -1.56
C ALA A 42 8.82 1.84 -1.99
N VAL A 43 8.07 1.17 -2.86
CA VAL A 43 8.50 -0.11 -3.47
C VAL A 43 9.79 0.07 -4.26
N ARG A 44 9.91 1.13 -5.08
CA ARG A 44 11.16 1.38 -5.82
C ARG A 44 12.34 1.57 -4.88
N CYS A 45 12.17 2.39 -3.85
CA CYS A 45 13.22 2.70 -2.86
C CYS A 45 13.63 1.45 -2.06
N HIS A 46 12.65 0.65 -1.62
CA HIS A 46 12.91 -0.54 -0.82
C HIS A 46 13.68 -1.63 -1.59
N PHE A 47 13.42 -1.76 -2.90
CA PHE A 47 14.07 -2.76 -3.77
C PHE A 47 15.10 -2.11 -4.72
N ASP A 48 15.75 -1.00 -4.34
CA ASP A 48 16.65 -0.29 -5.27
C ASP A 48 17.96 -1.03 -5.51
N GLU A 49 18.54 -1.61 -4.46
CA GLU A 49 19.74 -2.45 -4.54
C GLU A 49 19.44 -3.88 -5.03
N ASP A 50 18.19 -4.32 -4.91
CA ASP A 50 17.74 -5.68 -5.27
C ASP A 50 16.70 -5.68 -6.40
N ASN A 51 17.15 -5.25 -7.58
CA ASN A 51 16.31 -5.19 -8.77
C ASN A 51 15.77 -6.56 -9.22
N ALA A 52 16.45 -7.66 -8.88
CA ALA A 52 16.04 -9.02 -9.26
C ALA A 52 14.79 -9.48 -8.51
N HIS A 53 14.63 -9.05 -7.25
CA HIS A 53 13.49 -9.40 -6.41
C HIS A 53 12.38 -8.35 -6.42
N ARG A 54 12.56 -7.23 -7.16
CA ARG A 54 11.54 -6.18 -7.25
C ARG A 54 10.21 -6.73 -7.80
N PRO A 55 9.08 -6.51 -7.10
CA PRO A 55 7.75 -6.87 -7.58
C PRO A 55 7.42 -6.18 -8.91
N LYS A 56 6.77 -6.90 -9.82
CA LYS A 56 6.36 -6.36 -11.13
C LYS A 56 4.93 -5.80 -11.13
N ALA A 57 4.16 -6.11 -10.10
CA ALA A 57 2.83 -5.55 -9.88
C ALA A 57 2.63 -5.24 -8.40
N ILE A 58 1.80 -4.24 -8.13
CA ILE A 58 1.43 -3.79 -6.79
C ILE A 58 -0.08 -3.99 -6.69
N ARG A 59 -0.51 -4.79 -5.71
CA ARG A 59 -1.91 -5.02 -5.41
C ARG A 59 -2.29 -4.22 -4.18
N LEU A 60 -3.08 -3.17 -4.37
CA LEU A 60 -3.72 -2.45 -3.27
C LEU A 60 -5.03 -3.15 -2.93
N HIS A 61 -5.15 -3.69 -1.73
CA HIS A 61 -6.37 -4.27 -1.20
C HIS A 61 -7.04 -3.24 -0.29
N LEU A 62 -7.98 -2.49 -0.86
CA LEU A 62 -8.77 -1.52 -0.13
C LEU A 62 -9.96 -2.25 0.50
N VAL A 63 -10.03 -2.24 1.82
CA VAL A 63 -11.15 -2.79 2.57
C VAL A 63 -11.93 -1.63 3.17
N HIS A 64 -13.25 -1.66 3.03
CA HIS A 64 -14.13 -0.75 3.72
C HIS A 64 -14.81 -1.52 4.84
N ASP A 65 -14.30 -1.36 6.05
CA ASP A 65 -14.83 -2.03 7.24
C ASP A 65 -15.89 -1.15 7.90
N GLU A 66 -17.14 -1.59 7.81
CA GLU A 66 -18.28 -0.93 8.45
C GLU A 66 -18.69 -1.66 9.73
N VAL A 67 -18.89 -0.91 10.81
CA VAL A 67 -19.45 -1.42 12.06
C VAL A 67 -20.89 -0.94 12.18
N ILE A 68 -21.83 -1.87 12.14
CA ILE A 68 -23.26 -1.62 12.38
C ILE A 68 -23.69 -2.16 13.75
N ALA A 69 -24.76 -1.59 14.31
CA ALA A 69 -25.42 -2.17 15.47
C ALA A 69 -26.09 -3.51 15.10
N ALA A 70 -26.15 -4.44 16.05
CA ALA A 70 -26.76 -5.77 15.89
C ALA A 70 -28.29 -5.72 15.77
#